data_AF-A0A2U8QW01-F1
#
_entry.id   AF-A0A2U8QW01-F1
#
_cell.length_a   1.000
_cell.length_b   1.000
_cell.length_c   1.000
_cell.angle_alpha   90.00
_cell.angle_beta   90.00
_cell.angle_gamma   90.00
#
_symmetry.space_group_name_H-M   'P 1'
#
loop_
_entity.id
_entity.type
_entity.pdbx_description
1 polymer ?
#
loop_
_entity_poly.entity_id
_entity_poly.type
_entity_poly.pdbx_seq_one_letter_code
_entity_poly.pdbx_strand_id
1 'polypeptide(L)'
;MKKAVVLLAVFFVSFGAFAQEKTTEEKATEMTERMKEQIGFNEETEKKVQEINLDFVTKTEEIKEKDSGRMTKFKELKALGEERETQLKEVLTEEEFEAFKDHKTENRKEMKQRFKANRSK
;
A
#
# COMPACT_ATOMS: atom_id res chain seq x y z
N MET A 1 -32.67 31.32 -46.33
CA MET A 1 -31.88 30.12 -46.67
C MET A 1 -30.76 29.97 -45.66
N LYS A 2 -30.67 28.79 -45.00
CA LYS A 2 -29.45 28.02 -44.65
C LYS A 2 -28.19 28.87 -44.28
N LYS A 3 -27.52 28.79 -43.12
CA LYS A 3 -27.27 27.69 -42.16
C LYS A 3 -26.78 28.27 -40.82
N ALA A 4 -26.91 27.46 -39.78
CA ALA A 4 -26.40 27.65 -38.41
C ALA A 4 -24.87 27.44 -38.27
N VAL A 5 -24.44 27.36 -37.00
CA VAL A 5 -23.23 26.72 -36.43
C VAL A 5 -22.17 27.74 -35.99
N VAL A 6 -22.15 28.18 -34.71
CA VAL A 6 -21.71 27.51 -33.46
C VAL A 6 -20.21 27.71 -33.18
N LEU A 7 -19.95 28.36 -32.04
CA LEU A 7 -18.72 28.40 -31.24
C LEU A 7 -18.00 27.05 -31.18
N LEU A 8 -16.67 27.05 -31.25
CA LEU A 8 -15.83 26.31 -30.28
C LEU A 8 -14.34 26.63 -30.49
N ALA A 9 -13.81 27.43 -29.56
CA ALA A 9 -12.38 27.56 -29.34
C ALA A 9 -11.87 26.26 -28.70
N VAL A 10 -11.01 25.53 -29.40
CA VAL A 10 -10.32 24.37 -28.82
C VAL A 10 -9.00 24.86 -28.23
N PHE A 11 -9.01 25.09 -26.92
CA PHE A 11 -7.80 25.20 -26.10
C PHE A 11 -7.22 23.79 -25.93
N PHE A 12 -6.13 23.49 -26.62
CA PHE A 12 -5.30 22.32 -26.34
C PHE A 12 -4.45 22.62 -25.10
N VAL A 13 -4.95 22.28 -23.90
CA VAL A 13 -4.11 22.19 -22.70
C VAL A 13 -3.63 20.74 -22.62
N SER A 14 -2.37 20.52 -22.99
CA SER A 14 -1.66 19.27 -22.71
C SER A 14 -1.53 19.13 -21.19
N PHE A 15 -2.42 18.37 -20.57
CA PHE A 15 -2.26 17.92 -19.19
C PHE A 15 -1.09 16.94 -19.14
N GLY A 16 0.08 17.40 -18.71
CA GLY A 16 1.09 16.51 -18.16
C GLY A 16 0.52 15.87 -16.91
N ALA A 17 0.24 14.57 -16.96
CA ALA A 17 -0.18 13.81 -15.80
C ALA A 17 1.02 13.67 -14.83
N PHE A 18 1.17 14.62 -13.92
CA PHE A 18 1.96 14.40 -12.72
C PHE A 18 1.20 13.40 -11.85
N ALA A 19 1.74 12.20 -11.67
CA ALA A 19 1.21 11.25 -10.72
C ALA A 19 1.29 11.88 -9.32
N GLN A 20 0.14 12.20 -8.71
CA GLN A 20 0.10 12.72 -7.35
C GLN A 20 0.63 11.65 -6.39
N GLU A 21 1.59 12.03 -5.54
CA GLU A 21 2.05 11.16 -4.46
C GLU A 21 0.94 11.04 -3.42
N LYS A 22 0.57 9.80 -3.09
CA LYS A 22 -0.45 9.51 -2.07
C LYS A 22 0.03 9.94 -0.69
N THR A 23 -0.88 10.47 0.13
CA THR A 23 -0.57 10.77 1.54
C THR A 23 -0.34 9.50 2.35
N THR A 24 0.24 9.63 3.55
CA THR A 24 0.41 8.53 4.51
C THR A 24 -0.94 7.88 4.85
N GLU A 25 -1.97 8.69 5.06
CA GLU A 25 -3.33 8.25 5.38
C GLU A 25 -3.95 7.49 4.20
N GLU A 26 -3.81 8.00 2.98
CA GLU A 26 -4.32 7.31 1.78
C GLU A 26 -3.64 5.96 1.56
N LYS A 27 -2.32 5.90 1.77
CA LYS A 27 -1.55 4.65 1.72
C LYS A 27 -2.01 3.67 2.80
N ALA A 28 -2.27 4.13 4.02
CA ALA A 28 -2.77 3.31 5.12
C ALA A 28 -4.18 2.77 4.84
N THR A 29 -5.08 3.63 4.33
CA THR A 29 -6.44 3.24 3.92
C THR A 29 -6.42 2.17 2.85
N GLU A 30 -5.66 2.37 1.77
CA GLU A 30 -5.53 1.37 0.71
C GLU A 30 -4.94 0.05 1.23
N MET A 31 -4.01 0.10 2.18
CA MET A 31 -3.46 -1.09 2.82
C MET A 31 -4.53 -1.86 3.62
N THR A 32 -5.38 -1.14 4.36
CA THR A 32 -6.48 -1.72 5.14
C THR A 32 -7.56 -2.29 4.24
N GLU A 33 -7.97 -1.55 3.21
CA GLU A 33 -8.99 -2.01 2.23
C GLU A 33 -8.55 -3.31 1.56
N ARG A 34 -7.30 -3.38 1.06
CA ARG A 34 -6.76 -4.61 0.48
C ARG A 34 -6.72 -5.76 1.49
N MET A 35 -6.38 -5.47 2.74
CA MET A 35 -6.36 -6.49 3.77
C MET A 35 -7.78 -7.00 4.07
N LYS A 36 -8.77 -6.11 4.13
CA LYS A 36 -10.18 -6.45 4.27
C LYS A 36 -10.69 -7.31 3.13
N GLU A 37 -10.32 -6.98 1.89
CA GLU A 37 -10.63 -7.79 0.71
C GLU A 37 -10.01 -9.19 0.77
N GLN A 38 -8.84 -9.32 1.38
CA GLN A 38 -8.12 -10.60 1.47
C GLN A 38 -8.66 -11.54 2.55
N ILE A 39 -8.93 -11.03 3.75
CA ILE A 39 -9.24 -11.89 4.91
C ILE A 39 -10.64 -11.66 5.50
N GLY A 40 -11.32 -10.56 5.14
CA GLY A 40 -12.69 -10.26 5.55
C GLY A 40 -12.89 -10.07 7.06
N PHE A 41 -12.63 -8.86 7.57
CA PHE A 41 -12.90 -8.51 8.97
C PHE A 41 -14.07 -7.50 9.14
N ASN A 42 -14.61 -7.41 10.36
CA ASN A 42 -15.70 -6.48 10.71
C ASN A 42 -15.23 -5.02 10.90
N GLU A 43 -16.17 -4.07 10.98
CA GLU A 43 -15.88 -2.63 11.09
C GLU A 43 -15.10 -2.24 12.36
N GLU A 44 -15.27 -2.96 13.47
CA GLU A 44 -14.51 -2.68 14.70
C GLU A 44 -13.03 -3.05 14.52
N THR A 45 -12.80 -4.22 13.93
CA THR A 45 -11.46 -4.75 13.64
C THR A 45 -10.78 -3.89 12.56
N GLU A 46 -11.53 -3.46 11.55
CA GLU A 46 -11.06 -2.55 10.50
C GLU A 46 -10.47 -1.25 11.06
N LYS A 47 -11.12 -0.62 12.05
CA LYS A 47 -10.61 0.60 12.67
C LYS A 47 -9.28 0.37 13.37
N LYS A 48 -9.14 -0.73 14.12
CA LYS A 48 -7.88 -1.10 14.79
C LYS A 48 -6.78 -1.42 13.78
N VAL A 49 -7.11 -2.15 12.71
CA VAL A 49 -6.19 -2.46 11.61
C VAL A 49 -5.76 -1.19 10.87
N GLN A 50 -6.66 -0.22 10.67
CA GLN A 50 -6.35 1.07 10.07
C GLN A 50 -5.33 1.86 10.90
N GLU A 51 -5.50 1.91 12.22
CA GLU A 51 -4.54 2.57 13.13
C GLU A 51 -3.16 1.91 13.07
N ILE A 52 -3.11 0.57 13.10
CA ILE A 52 -1.87 -0.21 12.95
C ILE A 52 -1.20 0.06 11.60
N ASN A 53 -1.98 0.10 10.51
CA ASN A 53 -1.46 0.37 9.18
C ASN A 53 -0.96 1.81 9.03
N LEU A 54 -1.63 2.78 9.67
CA LEU A 54 -1.20 4.17 9.66
C LEU A 54 0.16 4.34 10.36
N ASP A 55 0.33 3.73 11.53
CA ASP A 55 1.61 3.73 12.25
C ASP A 55 2.72 3.07 11.40
N PHE A 56 2.42 1.92 10.79
CA PHE A 56 3.34 1.22 9.91
C PHE A 56 3.78 2.06 8.70
N VAL A 57 2.84 2.71 8.02
CA VAL A 57 3.15 3.55 6.85
C VAL A 57 3.94 4.78 7.30
N THR A 58 3.57 5.43 8.39
CA THR A 58 4.28 6.59 8.95
C THR A 58 5.75 6.24 9.22
N LYS A 59 6.00 5.18 10.01
CA LYS A 59 7.36 4.71 10.32
C LYS A 59 8.11 4.26 9.06
N THR A 60 7.41 3.72 8.07
CA THR A 60 8.01 3.35 6.78
C THR A 60 8.54 4.56 6.03
N GLU A 61 7.76 5.65 5.97
CA GLU A 61 8.22 6.90 5.33
C GLU A 61 9.40 7.51 6.10
N GLU A 62 9.34 7.54 7.43
CA GLU A 62 10.48 7.98 8.26
C GLU A 62 11.76 7.18 7.97
N ILE A 63 11.68 5.84 7.87
CA ILE A 63 12.84 4.99 7.54
C ILE A 63 13.36 5.29 6.13
N LYS A 64 12.49 5.59 5.16
CA LYS A 64 12.91 5.96 3.80
C LYS A 64 13.63 7.30 3.78
N GLU A 65 13.20 8.26 4.59
CA GLU A 65 13.79 9.60 4.66
C GLU A 65 15.12 9.65 5.43
N LYS A 66 15.35 8.72 6.37
CA LYS A 66 16.62 8.63 7.12
C LYS A 66 17.85 8.63 6.20
N ASP A 67 18.91 9.33 6.58
CA ASP A 67 20.22 9.22 5.92
C ASP A 67 20.97 7.98 6.42
N SER A 68 20.48 6.80 6.05
CA SER A 68 21.07 5.51 6.42
C SER A 68 21.28 4.62 5.18
N GLY A 69 22.27 3.73 5.28
CA GLY A 69 22.60 2.82 4.19
C GLY A 69 21.46 1.86 3.85
N ARG A 70 21.37 1.44 2.59
CA ARG A 70 20.30 0.54 2.08
C ARG A 70 20.08 -0.71 2.93
N MET A 71 21.16 -1.32 3.41
CA MET A 71 21.09 -2.52 4.26
C MET A 71 20.48 -2.23 5.64
N THR A 72 20.79 -1.06 6.22
CA THR A 72 20.21 -0.61 7.49
C THR A 72 18.72 -0.38 7.34
N LYS A 73 18.30 0.40 6.33
CA LYS A 73 16.87 0.61 6.01
C LYS A 73 16.13 -0.71 5.81
N PHE A 74 16.74 -1.66 5.10
CA PHE A 74 16.14 -2.98 4.91
C PHE A 74 15.90 -3.73 6.22
N LYS A 75 16.86 -3.69 7.15
CA LYS A 75 16.71 -4.30 8.47
C LYS A 75 15.62 -3.61 9.30
N GLU A 76 15.59 -2.28 9.29
CA GLU A 76 14.57 -1.49 9.99
C GLU A 76 13.17 -1.80 9.44
N LEU A 77 12.99 -1.78 8.12
CA LEU A 77 11.71 -2.14 7.48
C LEU A 77 11.29 -3.58 7.77
N LYS A 78 12.25 -4.51 7.85
CA LYS A 78 11.97 -5.89 8.20
C LYS A 78 11.45 -5.99 9.64
N ALA A 79 12.14 -5.35 10.60
CA ALA A 79 11.74 -5.34 12.00
C ALA A 79 10.36 -4.67 12.17
N LEU A 80 10.13 -3.55 11.48
CA LEU A 80 8.83 -2.87 11.48
C LEU A 80 7.70 -3.77 10.94
N GLY A 81 7.99 -4.61 9.93
CA GLY A 81 7.04 -5.60 9.43
C GLY A 81 6.73 -6.73 10.40
N GLU A 82 7.66 -7.07 11.30
CA GLU A 82 7.47 -8.06 12.38
C GLU A 82 6.69 -7.43 13.56
N GLU A 83 6.95 -6.16 13.87
CA GLU A 83 6.18 -5.36 14.83
C GLU A 83 4.71 -5.26 14.42
N ARG A 84 4.44 -4.85 13.16
CA ARG A 84 3.08 -4.82 12.61
C ARG A 84 2.37 -6.16 12.70
N GLU A 85 3.07 -7.26 12.39
CA GLU A 85 2.48 -8.60 12.48
C GLU A 85 2.09 -8.94 13.92
N THR A 86 2.90 -8.55 14.90
CA THR A 86 2.60 -8.75 16.33
C THR A 86 1.34 -7.97 16.73
N GLN A 87 1.25 -6.69 16.35
CA GLN A 87 0.07 -5.86 16.62
C GLN A 87 -1.20 -6.40 15.94
N LEU A 88 -1.07 -6.88 14.70
CA LEU A 88 -2.20 -7.48 13.98
C LEU A 88 -2.71 -8.75 14.67
N LYS A 89 -1.81 -9.56 15.24
CA LYS A 89 -2.19 -10.77 15.99
C LYS A 89 -3.05 -10.45 17.22
N GLU A 90 -2.87 -9.29 17.84
CA GLU A 90 -3.63 -8.89 19.02
C GLU A 90 -5.06 -8.42 18.70
N VAL A 91 -5.30 -7.98 17.45
CA VAL A 91 -6.60 -7.41 17.03
C VAL A 91 -7.41 -8.34 16.14
N LEU A 92 -6.76 -9.26 15.44
CA LEU A 92 -7.39 -10.25 14.59
C LEU A 92 -7.76 -11.51 15.38
N THR A 93 -8.77 -12.22 14.93
CA THR A 93 -9.00 -13.62 15.35
C THR A 93 -7.87 -14.51 14.82
N GLU A 94 -7.72 -15.71 15.41
CA GLU A 94 -6.71 -16.67 14.95
C GLU A 94 -6.91 -17.05 13.48
N GLU A 95 -8.15 -17.23 13.03
CA GLU A 95 -8.47 -17.57 11.65
C GLU A 95 -8.10 -16.45 10.68
N GLU A 96 -8.44 -15.19 11.00
CA GLU A 96 -8.07 -14.02 10.20
C GLU A 96 -6.54 -13.81 10.18
N PHE A 97 -5.85 -14.06 11.29
CA PHE A 97 -4.40 -13.93 11.37
C PHE A 97 -3.66 -15.00 10.54
N GLU A 98 -4.14 -16.24 10.54
CA GLU A 98 -3.59 -17.29 9.68
C GLU A 98 -3.84 -16.96 8.19
N ALA A 99 -5.04 -16.50 7.83
CA ALA A 99 -5.32 -16.03 6.47
C ALA A 99 -4.37 -14.88 6.05
N PHE A 100 -4.13 -13.93 6.94
CA PHE A 100 -3.16 -12.84 6.71
C PHE A 100 -1.75 -13.38 6.44
N LYS A 101 -1.28 -14.36 7.23
CA LYS A 101 0.04 -14.97 7.04
C LYS A 101 0.16 -15.73 5.73
N ASP A 102 -0.90 -16.39 5.29
CA ASP A 102 -0.93 -17.10 4.01
C ASP A 102 -0.81 -16.12 2.84
N HIS A 103 -1.59 -15.03 2.86
CA HIS A 103 -1.47 -13.95 1.87
C HIS A 103 -0.09 -13.29 1.88
N LYS A 104 0.48 -13.02 3.06
CA LYS A 104 1.85 -12.49 3.19
C LYS A 104 2.88 -13.43 2.56
N THR A 105 2.73 -14.73 2.78
CA THR A 105 3.63 -15.75 2.22
C THR A 105 3.52 -15.81 0.70
N GLU A 106 2.31 -15.76 0.16
CA GLU A 106 2.09 -15.78 -1.29
C GLU A 106 2.64 -14.52 -1.97
N ASN A 107 2.35 -13.34 -1.42
CA ASN A 107 2.92 -12.07 -1.90
C ASN A 107 4.45 -12.11 -1.93
N ARG A 108 5.08 -12.74 -0.92
CA ARG A 108 6.53 -12.91 -0.88
C ARG A 108 7.04 -13.86 -1.97
N LYS A 109 6.31 -14.94 -2.27
CA LYS A 109 6.66 -15.85 -3.37
C LYS A 109 6.54 -15.14 -4.72
N GLU A 110 5.44 -14.43 -4.96
CA GLU A 110 5.25 -13.66 -6.19
C GLU A 110 6.36 -12.62 -6.38
N MET A 111 6.69 -11.86 -5.34
CA MET A 111 7.77 -10.88 -5.39
C MET A 111 9.11 -11.53 -5.75
N LYS A 112 9.42 -12.69 -5.16
CA LYS A 112 10.63 -13.47 -5.49
C LYS A 112 10.62 -13.93 -6.95
N GLN A 113 9.48 -14.41 -7.46
CA GLN A 113 9.35 -14.84 -8.86
C GLN A 113 9.55 -13.67 -9.82
N ARG A 114 8.91 -12.52 -9.57
CA ARG A 114 9.07 -11.29 -10.36
C ARG A 114 10.53 -10.82 -10.38
N PHE A 115 11.20 -10.86 -9.23
CA PHE A 115 12.61 -10.50 -9.12
C PHE A 115 13.53 -11.43 -9.91
N LYS A 116 13.29 -12.75 -9.87
CA LYS A 116 14.03 -13.73 -10.68
C LYS A 116 13.82 -13.48 -12.18
N ALA A 117 12.57 -13.28 -12.61
CA ALA A 117 12.23 -13.03 -14.01
C ALA A 117 12.89 -11.76 -14.57
N ASN A 118 12.99 -10.70 -13.76
CA ASN A 118 13.68 -9.46 -14.17
C ASN A 118 15.21 -9.58 -14.20
N ARG A 119 15.81 -10.55 -13.50
CA ARG A 119 17.26 -10.82 -13.55
C ARG A 119 17.69 -11.73 -14.69
N SER A 120 16.75 -12.49 -15.25
CA SER A 120 16.99 -13.39 -16.39
C SER A 120 16.70 -12.74 -17.75
N LYS A 121 16.26 -11.48 -17.76
CA LYS A 121 16.15 -10.63 -18.95
C LYS A 121 17.41 -9.79 -19.09
#